data_AF-A0A918FXY1-F1
#
_entry.id   AF-A0A918FXY1-F1
#
_cell.length_a   1.000
_cell.length_b   1.000
_cell.length_c   1.000
_cell.angle_alpha   90.00
_cell.angle_beta   90.00
_cell.angle_gamma   90.00
#
_symmetry.space_group_name_H-M   'P 1'
#
loop_
_entity.id
_entity.type
_entity.pdbx_description
1 polymer ?
#
loop_
_entity_poly.entity_id
_entity_poly.type
_entity_poly.pdbx_seq_one_letter_code
_entity_poly.pdbx_strand_id
1 'polypeptide(L)'
;MIASSVPDEALVELGSTGGGAGTLALLVRDQDTRRLLLLRAVLDAVDAADPAVCPAERKARLREDWAMLAEADRAPSPAATPRPPGGRHSPGAPRPSAAHPGPPGAVHPPSAHHHPPGAVHPPGAVHPPGGALSPARARIFHPLTGPWALSCLRGLDHRERSPDGRGARRLRQDLAHFSAVAAVAAARAGIPFAVRLTARAGVLTLPSLGSLRTAAPGDAPVGLGHRDGRLTFRQSGVPDVVVHLESGIGAWSGALAWTSAHALPGLLPDAAPMPLDDLDPYRGAPGPRHRTLGGPATLDDADRKRWLQAWSGTAAALRTGGEQRVTEASALLRCLVPLERPPGAGADGRDSCSATRHEAFGALLASPPQDAVALAATVVHELHHAKLAALGDLVTLHHAGSEARYFAPWKTAPRPYDSLLQGVYSHLALAEYFQRRALVTPPPDAEYAWSRHARYRAQVAAALPALVASPDLTVPGRRFVDEMAAAYERMAEHPAPRDHTVRAQAYVKAARALWTQRHAPALPRPKG
;
A
#
# COMPACT_ATOMS: atom_id res chain seq x y z
N MET A 1 -21.90 -16.13 2.69
CA MET A 1 -21.37 -14.75 2.75
C MET A 1 -22.56 -13.81 2.71
N ILE A 2 -22.78 -13.03 3.76
CA ILE A 2 -23.80 -11.97 3.74
C ILE A 2 -23.24 -10.91 2.79
N ALA A 3 -23.84 -10.77 1.61
CA ALA A 3 -23.53 -9.67 0.71
C ALA A 3 -23.96 -8.38 1.42
N SER A 4 -23.02 -7.69 2.05
CA SER A 4 -23.23 -6.31 2.47
C SER A 4 -23.41 -5.51 1.19
N SER A 5 -24.63 -5.05 0.92
CA SER A 5 -24.88 -4.11 -0.17
C SER A 5 -23.99 -2.88 0.04
N VAL A 6 -23.27 -2.46 -1.01
CA VAL A 6 -22.57 -1.17 -0.98
C VAL A 6 -23.64 -0.07 -0.84
N PRO A 7 -23.56 0.81 0.18
CA PRO A 7 -24.52 1.88 0.34
C PRO A 7 -24.54 2.79 -0.90
N ASP A 8 -25.73 3.28 -1.27
CA ASP A 8 -25.88 4.19 -2.42
C ASP A 8 -25.02 5.45 -2.26
N GLU A 9 -24.90 5.98 -1.04
CA GLU A 9 -24.00 7.09 -0.72
C GLU A 9 -22.54 6.80 -1.09
N ALA A 10 -22.06 5.58 -0.83
CA ALA A 10 -20.69 5.19 -1.12
C ALA A 10 -20.43 5.09 -2.63
N LEU A 11 -21.42 4.61 -3.40
CA LEU A 11 -21.34 4.61 -4.87
C LEU A 11 -21.29 6.01 -5.44
N VAL A 12 -22.09 6.94 -4.90
CA VAL A 12 -22.11 8.34 -5.32
C VAL A 12 -20.80 9.03 -4.99
N GLU A 13 -20.35 8.92 -3.74
CA GLU A 13 -19.07 9.51 -3.31
C GLU A 13 -17.89 8.99 -4.12
N LEU A 14 -17.81 7.67 -4.34
CA LEU A 14 -16.73 7.10 -5.14
C LEU A 14 -16.87 7.49 -6.61
N GLY A 15 -18.06 7.45 -7.19
CA GLY A 15 -18.30 7.84 -8.60
C GLY A 15 -17.89 9.29 -8.87
N SER A 16 -18.09 10.19 -7.90
CA SER A 16 -17.62 11.57 -7.97
C SER A 16 -16.13 11.76 -7.66
N THR A 17 -15.34 10.68 -7.64
CA THR A 17 -13.92 10.62 -7.24
C THR A 17 -13.62 10.99 -5.78
N GLY A 18 -14.67 11.10 -4.98
CA GLY A 18 -14.61 11.35 -3.55
C GLY A 18 -14.27 10.10 -2.73
N GLY A 19 -14.58 10.19 -1.44
CA GLY A 19 -14.41 9.10 -0.48
C GLY A 19 -14.50 9.63 0.94
N GLY A 20 -15.70 9.69 1.50
CA GLY A 20 -15.92 10.05 2.89
C GLY A 20 -15.31 9.02 3.84
N ALA A 21 -15.09 9.41 5.10
CA ALA A 21 -14.47 8.53 6.09
C ALA A 21 -15.20 7.18 6.25
N GLY A 22 -16.54 7.17 6.21
CA GLY A 22 -17.35 5.96 6.27
C GLY A 22 -17.13 5.05 5.05
N THR A 23 -17.17 5.61 3.84
CA THR A 23 -16.91 4.90 2.58
C THR A 23 -15.49 4.32 2.54
N LEU A 24 -14.49 5.08 2.94
CA LEU A 24 -13.10 4.60 2.99
C LEU A 24 -12.92 3.50 4.05
N ALA A 25 -13.55 3.64 5.22
CA ALA A 25 -13.54 2.61 6.25
C ALA A 25 -14.24 1.31 5.79
N LEU A 26 -15.32 1.41 5.00
CA LEU A 26 -15.97 0.26 4.36
C LEU A 26 -15.00 -0.49 3.44
N LEU A 27 -14.30 0.23 2.55
CA LEU A 27 -13.31 -0.39 1.65
C LEU A 27 -12.18 -1.08 2.43
N VAL A 28 -11.64 -0.40 3.45
CA VAL A 28 -10.58 -0.98 4.30
C VAL A 28 -11.07 -2.25 5.01
N ARG A 29 -12.25 -2.20 5.62
CA ARG A 29 -12.83 -3.35 6.34
C ARG A 29 -13.08 -4.55 5.42
N ASP A 30 -13.58 -4.33 4.21
CA ASP A 30 -13.76 -5.39 3.22
C ASP A 30 -12.42 -6.03 2.85
N GLN A 31 -11.40 -5.22 2.58
CA GLN A 31 -10.07 -5.71 2.19
C GLN A 31 -9.38 -6.44 3.34
N ASP A 32 -9.51 -5.98 4.59
CA ASP A 32 -9.04 -6.69 5.79
C ASP A 32 -9.76 -8.03 5.97
N THR A 33 -11.08 -8.07 5.73
CA THR A 33 -11.89 -9.30 5.80
C THR A 33 -11.43 -10.31 4.73
N ARG A 34 -11.23 -9.86 3.49
CA ARG A 34 -10.68 -10.69 2.42
C ARG A 34 -9.31 -11.22 2.75
N ARG A 35 -8.46 -10.42 3.41
CA ARG A 35 -7.15 -10.86 3.87
C ARG A 35 -7.22 -12.02 4.85
N LEU A 36 -8.15 -11.96 5.81
CA LEU A 36 -8.39 -13.07 6.74
C LEU A 36 -8.90 -14.31 6.03
N LEU A 37 -9.86 -14.14 5.11
CA LEU A 37 -10.40 -15.25 4.31
C LEU A 37 -9.33 -15.89 3.42
N LEU A 38 -8.43 -15.08 2.85
CA LEU A 38 -7.32 -15.54 2.03
C LEU A 38 -6.30 -16.33 2.86
N LEU A 39 -5.95 -15.84 4.06
CA LEU A 39 -5.10 -16.59 4.99
C LEU A 39 -5.77 -17.90 5.42
N ARG A 40 -7.08 -17.85 5.72
CA ARG A 40 -7.85 -19.06 6.06
C ARG A 40 -7.82 -20.07 4.92
N ALA A 41 -8.01 -19.63 3.68
CA ALA A 41 -7.94 -20.48 2.51
C ALA A 41 -6.55 -21.13 2.34
N VAL A 42 -5.46 -20.40 2.64
CA VAL A 42 -4.10 -20.98 2.64
C VAL A 42 -4.00 -22.10 3.67
N LEU A 43 -4.48 -21.90 4.89
CA LEU A 43 -4.42 -22.90 5.96
C LEU A 43 -5.25 -24.15 5.60
N ASP A 44 -6.49 -23.96 5.14
CA ASP A 44 -7.35 -25.07 4.71
C ASP A 44 -6.74 -25.84 3.53
N ALA A 45 -6.14 -25.14 2.55
CA ALA A 45 -5.47 -25.77 1.41
C ALA A 45 -4.21 -26.55 1.82
N VAL A 46 -3.45 -26.06 2.82
CA VAL A 46 -2.31 -26.78 3.38
C VAL A 46 -2.76 -28.06 4.09
N ASP A 47 -3.82 -27.99 4.89
CA ASP A 47 -4.33 -29.15 5.62
C ASP A 47 -4.84 -30.22 4.63
N ALA A 48 -5.52 -29.82 3.55
CA ALA A 48 -6.00 -30.70 2.50
C ALA A 48 -4.91 -31.21 1.54
N ALA A 49 -3.73 -30.59 1.48
CA ALA A 49 -2.70 -30.92 0.50
C ALA A 49 -2.14 -32.35 0.70
N ASP A 50 -1.84 -33.02 -0.42
CA ASP A 50 -1.18 -34.33 -0.42
C ASP A 50 0.18 -34.27 0.32
N PRO A 51 0.56 -35.29 1.12
CA PRO A 51 1.84 -35.32 1.83
C PRO A 51 3.08 -35.16 0.94
N ALA A 52 3.03 -35.57 -0.33
CA ALA A 52 4.11 -35.37 -1.30
C ALA A 52 4.31 -33.88 -1.65
N VAL A 53 3.28 -33.07 -1.46
CA VAL A 53 3.26 -31.63 -1.72
C VAL A 53 3.60 -30.85 -0.46
N CYS A 54 2.90 -31.18 0.62
CA CYS A 54 3.06 -30.55 1.93
C CYS A 54 3.26 -31.65 2.98
N PRO A 55 4.53 -31.99 3.29
CA PRO A 55 4.85 -33.02 4.28
C PRO A 55 4.26 -32.69 5.65
N ALA A 56 4.01 -33.73 6.46
CA ALA A 56 3.42 -33.59 7.79
C ALA A 56 4.17 -32.61 8.71
N GLU A 57 5.50 -32.58 8.62
CA GLU A 57 6.38 -31.64 9.34
C GLU A 57 6.08 -30.18 8.97
N ARG A 58 5.80 -29.91 7.69
CA ARG A 58 5.46 -28.56 7.22
C ARG A 58 4.07 -28.15 7.73
N LYS A 59 3.11 -29.07 7.72
CA LYS A 59 1.76 -28.83 8.27
C LYS A 59 1.82 -28.57 9.78
N ALA A 60 2.60 -29.37 10.51
CA ALA A 60 2.82 -29.18 11.94
C ALA A 60 3.41 -27.79 12.23
N ARG A 61 4.42 -27.39 11.44
CA ARG A 61 5.03 -26.09 11.62
C ARG A 61 4.09 -24.92 11.36
N LEU A 62 3.23 -25.01 10.33
CA LEU A 62 2.23 -23.97 10.07
C LEU A 62 1.22 -23.83 11.23
N ARG A 63 0.84 -24.94 11.86
CA ARG A 63 -0.04 -24.92 13.05
C ARG A 63 0.61 -24.22 14.24
N GLU A 64 1.90 -24.47 14.47
CA GLU A 64 2.68 -23.77 15.49
C GLU A 64 2.78 -22.26 15.20
N ASP A 65 3.06 -21.89 13.95
CA ASP A 65 3.11 -20.48 13.52
C ASP A 65 1.76 -19.78 13.68
N TRP A 66 0.66 -20.48 13.36
CA TRP A 66 -0.68 -19.96 13.59
C TRP A 66 -0.98 -19.77 15.08
N ALA A 67 -0.61 -20.73 15.93
CA ALA A 67 -0.78 -20.61 17.37
C ALA A 67 -0.01 -19.41 17.94
N MET A 68 1.24 -19.22 17.49
CA MET A 68 2.07 -18.06 17.84
C MET A 68 1.43 -16.74 17.38
N LEU A 69 0.89 -16.69 16.16
CA LEU A 69 0.20 -15.50 15.63
C LEU A 69 -1.09 -15.20 16.42
N ALA A 70 -1.86 -16.23 16.79
CA ALA A 70 -3.09 -16.10 17.57
C ALA A 70 -2.83 -15.71 19.04
N GLU A 71 -1.69 -16.09 19.60
CA GLU A 71 -1.22 -15.57 20.89
C GLU A 71 -0.87 -14.08 20.78
N ALA A 72 -0.13 -13.68 19.74
CA ALA A 72 0.20 -12.29 19.46
C ALA A 72 -1.02 -11.40 19.18
N ASP A 73 -2.14 -11.95 18.65
CA ASP A 73 -3.39 -11.20 18.46
C ASP A 73 -4.12 -10.93 19.78
N ARG A 74 -3.99 -11.85 20.75
CA ARG A 74 -4.63 -11.76 22.08
C ARG A 74 -3.79 -10.95 23.07
N ALA A 75 -2.49 -10.79 22.82
CA ALA A 75 -1.62 -10.01 23.66
C ALA A 75 -2.11 -8.54 23.72
N PRO A 76 -2.09 -7.90 24.90
CA PRO A 76 -2.41 -6.49 25.01
C PRO A 76 -1.46 -5.69 24.12
N SER A 77 -1.99 -4.76 23.32
CA SER A 77 -1.15 -3.86 22.53
C SER A 77 -0.19 -3.17 23.49
N PRO A 78 1.13 -3.17 23.24
CA PRO A 78 2.06 -2.43 24.07
C PRO A 78 1.60 -0.97 24.03
N ALA A 79 1.07 -0.48 25.16
CA ALA A 79 0.72 0.92 25.30
C ALA A 79 1.96 1.73 24.92
N ALA A 80 1.79 2.75 24.08
CA ALA A 80 2.86 3.71 23.80
C ALA A 80 3.36 4.21 25.15
N THR A 81 4.54 3.75 25.58
CA THR A 81 5.12 4.14 26.86
C THR A 81 5.21 5.66 26.84
N PRO A 82 4.58 6.39 27.77
CA PRO A 82 4.65 7.84 27.75
C PRO A 82 6.12 8.25 27.87
N ARG A 83 6.60 9.07 26.93
CA ARG A 83 7.95 9.64 26.99
C ARG A 83 8.12 10.31 28.35
N PRO A 84 9.18 10.01 29.12
CA PRO A 84 9.50 10.83 30.28
C PRO A 84 9.78 12.27 29.79
N PRO A 85 9.39 13.31 30.56
CA PRO A 85 9.61 14.69 30.16
C PRO A 85 11.11 14.91 29.94
N GLY A 86 11.45 15.46 28.77
CA GLY A 86 12.80 15.46 28.24
C GLY A 86 13.82 16.16 29.14
N GLY A 87 14.83 15.40 29.58
CA GLY A 87 16.10 15.95 30.02
C GLY A 87 16.87 16.49 28.81
N ARG A 88 17.03 17.81 28.74
CA ARG A 88 17.87 18.47 27.73
C ARG A 88 19.33 18.08 27.97
N HIS A 89 19.89 17.24 27.11
CA HIS A 89 21.33 17.11 26.97
C HIS A 89 21.81 18.14 25.94
N SER A 90 22.42 19.23 26.42
CA SER A 90 23.30 20.09 25.63
C SER A 90 24.76 19.75 25.98
N PRO A 91 25.69 19.61 25.02
CA PRO A 91 27.11 19.43 25.31
C PRO A 91 27.73 20.78 25.69
N GLY A 92 28.62 20.76 26.69
CA GLY A 92 28.99 21.92 27.49
C GLY A 92 30.15 22.80 27.00
N ALA A 93 30.26 23.97 27.64
CA ALA A 93 31.47 24.62 28.19
C ALA A 93 31.06 25.99 28.83
N PRO A 94 31.91 26.68 29.59
CA PRO A 94 32.14 26.54 31.03
C PRO A 94 31.45 27.65 31.87
N ARG A 95 31.24 27.36 33.17
CA ARG A 95 30.74 28.30 34.19
C ARG A 95 31.78 29.37 34.56
N PRO A 96 31.31 30.52 35.10
CA PRO A 96 31.81 30.93 36.40
C PRO A 96 30.72 31.27 37.43
N SER A 97 31.20 31.31 38.67
CA SER A 97 30.59 31.41 40.00
C SER A 97 29.73 32.66 40.30
N ALA A 98 28.66 32.53 41.10
CA ALA A 98 28.58 33.01 42.49
C ALA A 98 27.15 33.35 42.99
N ALA A 99 26.88 32.94 44.25
CA ALA A 99 26.09 33.60 45.31
C ALA A 99 24.52 33.62 45.33
N HIS A 100 23.99 32.76 46.21
CA HIS A 100 23.08 33.05 47.36
C HIS A 100 21.56 33.37 47.21
N PRO A 101 20.73 33.14 48.26
CA PRO A 101 19.46 32.39 48.17
C PRO A 101 18.19 33.15 48.64
N GLY A 102 17.00 32.56 48.43
CA GLY A 102 15.70 33.01 48.98
C GLY A 102 14.57 31.96 48.81
N PRO A 103 13.45 32.03 49.56
CA PRO A 103 12.87 30.90 50.32
C PRO A 103 11.54 30.30 49.75
N PRO A 104 10.96 29.24 50.39
CA PRO A 104 10.05 28.29 49.77
C PRO A 104 8.55 28.56 50.02
N GLY A 105 7.67 27.95 49.22
CA GLY A 105 6.23 28.07 49.38
C GLY A 105 5.40 26.89 48.86
N ALA A 106 4.74 26.21 49.81
CA ALA A 106 3.46 25.51 49.76
C ALA A 106 3.29 24.18 48.97
N VAL A 107 3.03 23.14 49.77
CA VAL A 107 2.51 21.81 49.46
C VAL A 107 0.99 21.81 49.63
N HIS A 108 0.24 21.19 48.71
CA HIS A 108 -1.11 20.65 48.98
C HIS A 108 -1.39 19.39 48.11
N PRO A 109 -2.25 18.46 48.58
CA PRO A 109 -2.21 17.02 48.27
C PRO A 109 -3.21 16.55 47.18
N PRO A 110 -3.15 15.28 46.72
CA PRO A 110 -4.01 14.77 45.64
C PRO A 110 -5.33 14.16 46.15
N SER A 111 -6.41 14.43 45.42
CA SER A 111 -7.73 13.82 45.62
C SER A 111 -7.83 12.47 44.90
N ALA A 112 -8.29 11.46 45.64
CA ALA A 112 -8.59 10.12 45.17
C ALA A 112 -10.03 10.02 44.64
N HIS A 113 -10.23 9.30 43.52
CA HIS A 113 -11.54 8.83 43.11
C HIS A 113 -11.54 7.31 42.90
N HIS A 114 -12.46 6.67 43.61
CA HIS A 114 -12.79 5.25 43.60
C HIS A 114 -13.23 4.72 42.22
N HIS A 115 -12.83 3.47 41.92
CA HIS A 115 -13.45 2.61 40.90
C HIS A 115 -14.39 1.61 41.58
N PRO A 116 -15.59 1.34 41.04
CA PRO A 116 -16.33 0.13 41.36
C PRO A 116 -15.98 -1.01 40.38
N PRO A 117 -15.97 -2.29 40.82
CA PRO A 117 -15.68 -3.43 39.95
C PRO A 117 -16.94 -4.07 39.38
N GLY A 118 -16.82 -4.66 38.19
CA GLY A 118 -17.70 -5.74 37.74
C GLY A 118 -18.61 -5.40 36.55
N ALA A 119 -18.13 -5.64 35.33
CA ALA A 119 -18.98 -5.94 34.20
C ALA A 119 -18.32 -7.03 33.34
N VAL A 120 -19.01 -8.15 33.23
CA VAL A 120 -18.65 -9.31 32.41
C VAL A 120 -18.84 -8.94 30.93
N HIS A 121 -17.78 -9.07 30.11
CA HIS A 121 -17.86 -8.83 28.66
C HIS A 121 -18.42 -10.06 27.92
N PRO A 122 -19.40 -9.90 27.00
CA PRO A 122 -19.81 -10.97 26.09
C PRO A 122 -18.81 -11.12 24.92
N PRO A 123 -18.72 -12.30 24.28
CA PRO A 123 -17.81 -12.54 23.18
C PRO A 123 -18.40 -11.97 21.88
N GLY A 124 -17.77 -10.91 21.35
CA GLY A 124 -18.19 -10.31 20.08
C GLY A 124 -17.82 -8.84 19.91
N ALA A 125 -16.77 -8.34 20.58
CA ALA A 125 -16.37 -6.94 20.45
C ALA A 125 -15.81 -6.66 19.05
N VAL A 126 -16.66 -6.10 18.21
CA VAL A 126 -16.28 -5.34 17.02
C VAL A 126 -15.42 -4.17 17.50
N HIS A 127 -14.17 -4.12 17.09
CA HIS A 127 -13.29 -3.00 17.43
C HIS A 127 -13.87 -1.70 16.86
N PRO A 128 -13.90 -0.60 17.63
CA PRO A 128 -14.27 0.69 17.09
C PRO A 128 -13.27 1.09 15.99
N PRO A 129 -13.71 1.82 14.95
CA PRO A 129 -12.80 2.41 13.98
C PRO A 129 -11.87 3.37 14.72
N GLY A 130 -10.58 3.03 14.82
CA GLY A 130 -9.56 3.84 15.50
C GLY A 130 -8.76 3.15 16.61
N GLY A 131 -9.06 1.90 16.97
CA GLY A 131 -8.17 1.11 17.82
C GLY A 131 -6.88 0.71 17.09
N ALA A 132 -5.72 0.83 17.73
CA ALA A 132 -4.47 0.30 17.18
C ALA A 132 -4.60 -1.21 16.93
N LEU A 133 -4.23 -1.67 15.73
CA LEU A 133 -4.22 -3.09 15.39
C LEU A 133 -3.25 -3.83 16.34
N SER A 134 -3.61 -5.05 16.72
CA SER A 134 -2.66 -5.96 17.38
C SER A 134 -1.43 -6.17 16.46
N PRO A 135 -0.27 -6.53 17.02
CA PRO A 135 0.90 -6.88 16.20
C PRO A 135 0.62 -7.96 15.15
N ALA A 136 -0.24 -8.93 15.47
CA ALA A 136 -0.67 -9.97 14.54
C ALA A 136 -1.51 -9.39 13.39
N ARG A 137 -2.54 -8.59 13.67
CA ARG A 137 -3.37 -7.96 12.64
C ARG A 137 -2.60 -6.96 11.79
N ALA A 138 -1.68 -6.21 12.38
CA ALA A 138 -0.77 -5.34 11.64
C ALA A 138 0.13 -6.10 10.65
N ARG A 139 0.39 -7.39 10.87
CA ARG A 139 1.10 -8.27 9.93
C ARG A 139 0.18 -8.93 8.91
N ILE A 140 -0.98 -9.41 9.33
CA ILE A 140 -1.95 -10.01 8.41
C ILE A 140 -2.42 -8.96 7.40
N PHE A 141 -2.76 -7.75 7.87
CA PHE A 141 -3.30 -6.64 7.08
C PHE A 141 -2.22 -5.81 6.36
N HIS A 142 -0.93 -6.17 6.49
CA HIS A 142 0.14 -5.53 5.71
C HIS A 142 -0.02 -5.84 4.21
N PRO A 143 -0.10 -4.86 3.28
CA PRO A 143 -0.51 -5.08 1.90
C PRO A 143 0.15 -6.28 1.18
N LEU A 144 1.45 -6.51 1.40
CA LEU A 144 2.21 -7.57 0.72
C LEU A 144 1.89 -9.00 1.19
N THR A 145 1.11 -9.15 2.26
CA THR A 145 0.58 -10.46 2.70
C THR A 145 -0.43 -11.02 1.68
N GLY A 146 -1.16 -10.18 0.94
CA GLY A 146 -2.10 -10.65 -0.09
C GLY A 146 -1.39 -11.39 -1.24
N PRO A 147 -0.38 -10.78 -1.90
CA PRO A 147 0.46 -11.45 -2.89
C PRO A 147 1.12 -12.75 -2.39
N TRP A 148 1.61 -12.77 -1.15
CA TRP A 148 2.17 -13.96 -0.53
C TRP A 148 1.14 -15.08 -0.46
N ALA A 149 -0.04 -14.80 0.10
CA ALA A 149 -1.06 -15.83 0.31
C ALA A 149 -1.59 -16.39 -1.04
N LEU A 150 -1.77 -15.55 -2.06
CA LEU A 150 -2.09 -16.03 -3.41
C LEU A 150 -0.97 -16.87 -4.02
N SER A 151 0.29 -16.55 -3.72
CA SER A 151 1.43 -17.36 -4.14
C SER A 151 1.38 -18.77 -3.55
N CYS A 152 1.06 -18.88 -2.26
CA CYS A 152 0.85 -20.16 -1.58
C CYS A 152 -0.28 -20.96 -2.24
N LEU A 153 -1.44 -20.34 -2.47
CA LEU A 153 -2.61 -21.01 -3.08
C LEU A 153 -2.30 -21.56 -4.47
N ARG A 154 -1.64 -20.78 -5.33
CA ARG A 154 -1.22 -21.25 -6.67
C ARG A 154 -0.24 -22.41 -6.61
N GLY A 155 0.69 -22.40 -5.64
CA GLY A 155 1.63 -23.51 -5.46
C GLY A 155 0.95 -24.79 -4.94
N LEU A 156 -0.08 -24.64 -4.10
CA LEU A 156 -0.86 -25.75 -3.54
C LEU A 156 -1.83 -26.35 -4.57
N ASP A 157 -2.34 -25.55 -5.51
CA ASP A 157 -3.19 -26.05 -6.60
C ASP A 157 -2.42 -27.00 -7.53
N HIS A 158 -2.86 -28.26 -7.59
CA HIS A 158 -2.27 -29.29 -8.44
C HIS A 158 -2.38 -28.96 -9.94
N ARG A 159 -3.40 -28.20 -10.37
CA ARG A 159 -3.62 -27.83 -11.78
C ARG A 159 -2.65 -26.79 -12.30
N GLU A 160 -2.10 -25.97 -11.41
CA GLU A 160 -1.19 -24.87 -11.77
C GLU A 160 0.29 -25.22 -11.60
N ARG A 161 0.62 -26.49 -11.26
CA ARG A 161 2.02 -26.88 -11.05
C ARG A 161 2.79 -27.02 -12.34
N SER A 162 3.87 -26.26 -12.45
CA SER A 162 4.90 -26.54 -13.45
C SER A 162 5.60 -27.87 -13.12
N PRO A 163 5.84 -28.75 -14.10
CA PRO A 163 6.60 -29.99 -13.90
C PRO A 163 8.09 -29.74 -13.62
N ASP A 164 8.59 -28.52 -13.83
CA ASP A 164 9.92 -28.14 -13.37
C ASP A 164 9.93 -27.95 -11.84
N GLY A 165 10.93 -28.52 -11.14
CA GLY A 165 11.02 -28.47 -9.67
C GLY A 165 11.10 -27.07 -9.05
N ARG A 166 11.07 -25.99 -9.85
CA ARG A 166 11.04 -24.59 -9.37
C ARG A 166 9.73 -24.27 -8.68
N GLY A 167 8.61 -24.80 -9.15
CA GLY A 167 7.30 -24.61 -8.52
C GLY A 167 7.27 -25.13 -7.08
N ALA A 168 7.77 -26.36 -6.88
CA ALA A 168 7.87 -26.98 -5.56
C ALA A 168 8.83 -26.22 -4.63
N ARG A 169 9.97 -25.74 -5.14
CA ARG A 169 10.90 -24.91 -4.35
C ARG A 169 10.24 -23.60 -3.91
N ARG A 170 9.53 -22.93 -4.81
CA ARG A 170 8.83 -21.67 -4.53
C ARG A 170 7.74 -21.87 -3.47
N LEU A 171 6.92 -22.92 -3.58
CA LEU A 171 5.92 -23.24 -2.54
C LEU A 171 6.57 -23.45 -1.17
N ARG A 172 7.70 -24.18 -1.09
CA ARG A 172 8.41 -24.37 0.18
C ARG A 172 8.90 -23.04 0.78
N GLN A 173 9.41 -22.13 -0.06
CA GLN A 173 9.83 -20.80 0.36
C GLN A 173 8.63 -19.97 0.84
N ASP A 174 7.52 -20.04 0.12
CA ASP A 174 6.31 -19.30 0.43
C ASP A 174 5.70 -19.75 1.77
N LEU A 175 5.56 -21.06 2.00
CA LEU A 175 5.09 -21.59 3.28
C LEU A 175 6.06 -21.29 4.43
N ALA A 176 7.37 -21.32 4.18
CA ALA A 176 8.37 -20.96 5.21
C ALA A 176 8.37 -19.46 5.57
N HIS A 177 7.84 -18.59 4.70
CA HIS A 177 7.72 -17.17 5.00
C HIS A 177 6.71 -16.89 6.11
N PHE A 178 5.68 -17.74 6.28
CA PHE A 178 4.69 -17.59 7.35
C PHE A 178 5.33 -17.60 8.75
N SER A 179 6.36 -18.43 8.92
CA SER A 179 7.18 -18.48 10.13
C SER A 179 7.83 -17.13 10.48
N ALA A 180 8.27 -16.36 9.47
CA ALA A 180 8.82 -15.03 9.69
C ALA A 180 7.72 -14.02 10.08
N VAL A 181 6.54 -14.11 9.46
CA VAL A 181 5.37 -13.29 9.79
C VAL A 181 4.94 -13.51 11.25
N ALA A 182 4.80 -14.77 11.67
CA ALA A 182 4.44 -15.14 13.04
C ALA A 182 5.49 -14.70 14.06
N ALA A 183 6.79 -14.92 13.76
CA ALA A 183 7.89 -14.51 14.63
C ALA A 183 7.93 -12.99 14.83
N VAL A 184 7.70 -12.19 13.78
CA VAL A 184 7.64 -10.73 13.91
C VAL A 184 6.45 -10.30 14.76
N ALA A 185 5.27 -10.89 14.55
CA ALA A 185 4.08 -10.57 15.34
C ALA A 185 4.32 -10.87 16.83
N ALA A 186 4.87 -12.04 17.15
CA ALA A 186 5.22 -12.41 18.52
C ALA A 186 6.28 -11.49 19.13
N ALA A 187 7.32 -11.14 18.37
CA ALA A 187 8.38 -10.24 18.82
C ALA A 187 7.82 -8.84 19.16
N ARG A 188 6.96 -8.31 18.28
CA ARG A 188 6.25 -7.03 18.48
C ARG A 188 5.25 -7.07 19.63
N ALA A 189 4.69 -8.24 19.94
CA ALA A 189 3.83 -8.46 21.10
C ALA A 189 4.62 -8.72 22.41
N GLY A 190 5.96 -8.73 22.37
CA GLY A 190 6.79 -9.01 23.54
C GLY A 190 6.83 -10.49 23.97
N ILE A 191 6.29 -11.40 23.15
CA ILE A 191 6.21 -12.83 23.46
C ILE A 191 7.59 -13.46 23.25
N PRO A 192 8.16 -14.15 24.25
CA PRO A 192 9.43 -14.86 24.09
C PRO A 192 9.23 -16.14 23.27
N PHE A 193 10.15 -16.41 22.36
CA PHE A 193 10.10 -17.63 21.54
C PHE A 193 11.50 -18.08 21.10
N ALA A 194 11.59 -19.33 20.66
CA ALA A 194 12.73 -19.86 19.92
C ALA A 194 12.20 -20.65 18.72
N VAL A 195 12.70 -20.32 17.53
CA VAL A 195 12.10 -20.77 16.28
C VAL A 195 13.15 -20.94 15.19
N ARG A 196 12.95 -21.88 14.26
CA ARG A 196 13.80 -22.04 13.09
C ARG A 196 13.13 -21.42 11.86
N LEU A 197 13.79 -20.45 11.24
CA LEU A 197 13.35 -19.79 10.02
C LEU A 197 14.16 -20.28 8.81
N THR A 198 13.74 -19.92 7.60
CA THR A 198 14.43 -20.26 6.36
C THR A 198 14.78 -19.00 5.58
N ALA A 199 16.07 -18.76 5.37
CA ALA A 199 16.54 -17.75 4.43
C ALA A 199 16.26 -18.20 3.00
N ARG A 200 15.87 -17.27 2.13
CA ARG A 200 15.64 -17.49 0.70
C ARG A 200 16.82 -16.91 -0.07
N ALA A 201 17.53 -17.76 -0.82
CA ALA A 201 18.71 -17.34 -1.60
C ALA A 201 19.69 -16.47 -0.79
N GLY A 202 20.04 -16.94 0.41
CA GLY A 202 20.99 -16.28 1.31
C GLY A 202 20.46 -15.06 2.08
N VAL A 203 19.16 -14.78 2.03
CA VAL A 203 18.55 -13.64 2.74
C VAL A 203 17.33 -14.09 3.55
N LEU A 204 17.36 -13.85 4.86
CA LEU A 204 16.21 -14.00 5.74
C LEU A 204 15.55 -12.62 5.94
N THR A 205 14.35 -12.44 5.41
CA THR A 205 13.56 -11.22 5.61
C THR A 205 12.59 -11.40 6.76
N LEU A 206 12.60 -10.45 7.72
CA LEU A 206 11.62 -10.33 8.77
C LEU A 206 10.74 -9.10 8.47
N PRO A 207 9.47 -9.30 8.02
CA PRO A 207 8.60 -8.21 7.59
C PRO A 207 8.56 -7.04 8.59
N SER A 208 8.74 -5.81 8.09
CA SER A 208 8.82 -4.58 8.88
C SER A 208 9.99 -4.43 9.87
N LEU A 209 10.87 -5.42 10.05
CA LEU A 209 12.04 -5.30 10.93
C LEU A 209 13.31 -5.08 10.12
N GLY A 210 13.52 -5.90 9.09
CA GLY A 210 14.75 -5.87 8.30
C GLY A 210 15.06 -7.22 7.67
N SER A 211 16.29 -7.36 7.17
CA SER A 211 16.79 -8.59 6.59
C SER A 211 18.18 -8.94 7.09
N LEU A 212 18.41 -10.23 7.32
CA LEU A 212 19.71 -10.81 7.61
C LEU A 212 20.27 -11.47 6.34
N ARG A 213 21.46 -11.06 5.90
CA ARG A 213 22.26 -11.80 4.91
C ARG A 213 22.94 -12.98 5.61
N THR A 214 22.66 -14.19 5.15
CA THR A 214 23.24 -15.40 5.73
C THR A 214 24.61 -15.70 5.14
N ALA A 215 25.41 -16.49 5.86
CA ALA A 215 26.73 -16.91 5.37
C ALA A 215 26.63 -17.86 4.16
N ALA A 216 25.55 -18.65 4.07
CA ALA A 216 25.26 -19.51 2.93
C ALA A 216 24.49 -18.73 1.85
N PRO A 217 24.79 -18.89 0.54
CA PRO A 217 24.11 -18.20 -0.55
C PRO A 217 22.77 -18.82 -0.96
N GLY A 218 22.45 -20.01 -0.43
CA GLY A 218 21.26 -20.79 -0.77
C GLY A 218 20.10 -20.62 0.21
N ASP A 219 19.12 -21.52 0.09
CA ASP A 219 18.05 -21.61 1.09
C ASP A 219 18.65 -22.28 2.34
N ALA A 220 18.64 -21.59 3.48
CA ALA A 220 19.37 -22.04 4.68
C ALA A 220 18.54 -21.85 5.97
N PRO A 221 18.60 -22.80 6.93
CA PRO A 221 17.93 -22.63 8.21
C PRO A 221 18.67 -21.60 9.07
N VAL A 222 17.91 -20.76 9.78
CA VAL A 222 18.43 -19.80 10.75
C VAL A 222 17.64 -19.95 12.04
N GLY A 223 18.32 -20.17 13.17
CA GLY A 223 17.68 -20.15 14.48
C GLY A 223 17.42 -18.70 14.88
N LEU A 224 16.21 -18.40 15.37
CA LEU A 224 15.83 -17.09 15.88
C LEU A 224 15.27 -17.27 17.29
N GLY A 225 15.83 -16.53 18.25
CA GLY A 225 15.26 -16.40 19.59
C GLY A 225 14.84 -14.96 19.86
N HIS A 226 13.73 -14.77 20.56
CA HIS A 226 13.30 -13.48 21.09
C HIS A 226 13.19 -13.53 22.61
N ARG A 227 13.81 -12.56 23.29
CA ARG A 227 13.66 -12.32 24.73
C ARG A 227 14.01 -10.86 25.02
N ASP A 228 13.23 -10.20 25.87
CA ASP A 228 13.46 -8.83 26.35
C ASP A 228 13.69 -7.79 25.23
N GLY A 229 12.90 -7.86 24.15
CA GLY A 229 13.00 -6.94 23.01
C GLY A 229 14.22 -7.16 22.10
N ARG A 230 14.96 -8.25 22.32
CA ARG A 230 16.17 -8.62 21.58
C ARG A 230 15.93 -9.88 20.76
N LEU A 231 16.28 -9.81 19.49
CA LEU A 231 16.35 -10.95 18.58
C LEU A 231 17.79 -11.45 18.48
N THR A 232 17.98 -12.76 18.61
CA THR A 232 19.28 -13.42 18.46
C THR A 232 19.19 -14.44 17.34
N PHE A 233 19.96 -14.24 16.28
CA PHE A 233 20.05 -15.10 15.11
C PHE A 233 21.25 -16.03 15.23
N ARG A 234 21.02 -17.33 15.08
CA ARG A 234 22.04 -18.38 15.18
C ARG A 234 22.18 -19.12 13.86
N GLN A 235 23.41 -19.21 13.39
CA GLN A 235 23.79 -19.87 12.14
C GLN A 235 24.98 -20.80 12.41
N SER A 236 25.09 -21.88 11.65
CA SER A 236 26.20 -22.82 11.81
C SER A 236 27.52 -22.19 11.37
N GLY A 237 28.56 -22.28 12.21
CA GLY A 237 29.92 -21.87 11.85
C GLY A 237 30.18 -20.36 11.79
N VAL A 238 29.25 -19.51 12.23
CA VAL A 238 29.43 -18.06 12.31
C VAL A 238 28.88 -17.49 13.63
N PRO A 239 29.36 -16.33 14.10
CA PRO A 239 28.87 -15.71 15.33
C PRO A 239 27.37 -15.36 15.29
N ASP A 240 26.74 -15.39 16.47
CA ASP A 240 25.35 -14.95 16.63
C ASP A 240 25.20 -13.47 16.25
N VAL A 241 24.13 -13.15 15.52
CA VAL A 241 23.76 -11.76 15.19
C VAL A 241 22.67 -11.31 16.14
N VAL A 242 22.84 -10.12 16.72
CA VAL A 242 21.93 -9.55 17.70
C VAL A 242 21.25 -8.34 17.11
N VAL A 243 19.91 -8.29 17.19
CA VAL A 243 19.09 -7.21 16.66
C VAL A 243 18.16 -6.70 17.75
N HIS A 244 18.03 -5.38 17.86
CA HIS A 244 17.19 -4.69 18.83
C HIS A 244 15.98 -4.07 18.13
N LEU A 245 14.78 -4.37 18.64
CA LEU A 245 13.54 -3.85 18.05
C LEU A 245 13.43 -2.33 18.27
N GLU A 246 13.13 -1.59 17.21
CA GLU A 246 12.80 -0.15 17.29
C GLU A 246 11.28 0.03 17.43
N SER A 247 10.79 1.13 17.98
CA SER A 247 9.34 1.37 18.01
C SER A 247 8.77 1.52 16.60
N GLY A 248 7.68 0.79 16.28
CA GLY A 248 7.03 0.86 14.96
C GLY A 248 7.68 -0.02 13.89
N ILE A 249 8.46 0.59 12.99
CA ILE A 249 9.11 -0.07 11.83
C ILE A 249 10.62 -0.01 12.02
N GLY A 250 11.31 -1.08 11.64
CA GLY A 250 12.75 -1.19 11.74
C GLY A 250 13.22 -1.94 12.99
N ALA A 251 14.47 -2.33 12.93
CA ALA A 251 15.23 -2.89 14.03
C ALA A 251 16.72 -2.64 13.78
N TRP A 252 17.46 -2.33 14.84
CA TRP A 252 18.86 -1.94 14.73
C TRP A 252 19.82 -3.08 15.10
N SER A 253 20.97 -3.11 14.44
CA SER A 253 22.12 -3.97 14.79
C SER A 253 23.42 -3.33 14.31
N GLY A 254 24.51 -3.55 15.07
CA GLY A 254 25.86 -3.23 14.62
C GLY A 254 26.46 -4.24 13.64
N ALA A 255 25.77 -5.36 13.37
CA ALA A 255 26.28 -6.39 12.48
C ALA A 255 26.12 -6.00 11.00
N LEU A 256 27.21 -6.06 10.22
CA LEU A 256 27.21 -5.76 8.77
C LEU A 256 26.28 -6.66 7.94
N ALA A 257 25.94 -7.84 8.46
CA ALA A 257 25.01 -8.77 7.84
C ALA A 257 23.54 -8.33 7.96
N TRP A 258 23.23 -7.32 8.79
CA TRP A 258 21.87 -6.84 9.02
C TRP A 258 21.58 -5.58 8.19
N THR A 259 20.39 -5.53 7.60
CA THR A 259 19.84 -4.35 6.93
C THR A 259 18.48 -4.04 7.55
N SER A 260 18.35 -2.85 8.15
CA SER A 260 17.09 -2.44 8.79
C SER A 260 16.01 -2.12 7.76
N ALA A 261 14.75 -2.43 8.09
CA ALA A 261 13.60 -1.89 7.36
C ALA A 261 13.47 -0.39 7.65
N HIS A 262 13.07 0.39 6.64
CA HIS A 262 12.98 1.84 6.78
C HIS A 262 11.54 2.33 6.65
N ALA A 263 11.25 3.45 7.29
CA ALA A 263 10.01 4.17 7.13
C ALA A 263 10.30 5.67 6.99
N LEU A 264 9.45 6.34 6.24
CA LEU A 264 9.36 7.78 6.22
C LEU A 264 8.56 8.27 7.43
N PRO A 265 8.68 9.55 7.83
CA PRO A 265 7.78 10.14 8.81
C PRO A 265 6.31 9.92 8.47
N GLY A 266 5.41 10.02 9.45
CA GLY A 266 3.98 10.01 9.20
C GLY A 266 3.58 11.08 8.18
N LEU A 267 2.56 10.82 7.35
CA LEU A 267 2.07 11.80 6.37
C LEU A 267 1.57 13.07 7.07
N LEU A 268 1.01 12.90 8.27
CA LEU A 268 0.59 13.97 9.18
C LEU A 268 1.42 13.87 10.48
N PRO A 269 1.55 14.96 11.26
CA PRO A 269 2.40 14.99 12.46
C PRO A 269 2.18 13.84 13.46
N ASP A 270 0.92 13.44 13.65
CA ASP A 270 0.54 12.37 14.60
C ASP A 270 0.27 11.02 13.92
N ALA A 271 0.54 10.91 12.62
CA ALA A 271 0.34 9.66 11.87
C ALA A 271 1.50 8.68 12.09
N ALA A 272 1.19 7.39 11.97
CA ALA A 272 2.22 6.34 12.00
C ALA A 272 3.24 6.53 10.85
N PRO A 273 4.52 6.16 11.04
CA PRO A 273 5.52 6.17 9.98
C PRO A 273 5.07 5.41 8.74
N MET A 274 5.39 5.94 7.55
CA MET A 274 5.05 5.32 6.27
C MET A 274 6.16 4.34 5.84
N PRO A 275 5.94 3.02 5.85
CA PRO A 275 6.95 2.05 5.47
C PRO A 275 7.44 2.24 4.03
N LEU A 276 8.76 2.19 3.83
CA LEU A 276 9.41 2.00 2.54
C LEU A 276 9.79 0.52 2.42
N ASP A 277 8.98 -0.24 1.71
CA ASP A 277 9.08 -1.70 1.66
C ASP A 277 9.98 -2.16 0.50
N ASP A 278 11.30 -1.98 0.68
CA ASP A 278 12.36 -2.37 -0.25
C ASP A 278 12.92 -3.78 -0.01
N LEU A 279 12.50 -4.45 1.07
CA LEU A 279 13.03 -5.76 1.49
C LEU A 279 12.08 -6.93 1.24
N ASP A 280 10.75 -6.71 1.27
CA ASP A 280 9.79 -7.82 1.22
C ASP A 280 9.90 -8.66 -0.08
N PRO A 281 9.94 -10.01 0.02
CA PRO A 281 10.14 -10.89 -1.13
C PRO A 281 8.95 -10.96 -2.11
N TYR A 282 7.78 -10.42 -1.75
CA TYR A 282 6.55 -10.37 -2.56
C TYR A 282 6.24 -8.97 -3.11
N ARG A 283 7.16 -8.02 -2.91
CA ARG A 283 7.03 -6.62 -3.39
C ARG A 283 7.00 -6.50 -4.92
N GLY A 284 7.64 -7.44 -5.63
CA GLY A 284 7.60 -7.49 -7.09
C GLY A 284 6.19 -7.76 -7.64
N ALA A 285 5.86 -7.13 -8.77
CA ALA A 285 4.58 -7.30 -9.47
C ALA A 285 4.74 -8.26 -10.66
N PRO A 286 4.51 -9.58 -10.49
CA PRO A 286 4.60 -10.51 -11.61
C PRO A 286 3.44 -10.29 -12.60
N GLY A 287 3.70 -10.55 -13.88
CA GLY A 287 2.67 -10.72 -14.91
C GLY A 287 2.69 -9.71 -16.06
N PRO A 288 1.95 -9.99 -17.16
CA PRO A 288 2.01 -9.21 -18.41
C PRO A 288 1.65 -7.74 -18.24
N ARG A 289 0.71 -7.43 -17.33
CA ARG A 289 0.22 -6.06 -17.04
C ARG A 289 1.28 -5.15 -16.40
N HIS A 290 2.29 -5.75 -15.77
CA HIS A 290 3.35 -5.05 -15.01
C HIS A 290 4.74 -5.18 -15.66
N ARG A 291 4.84 -5.80 -16.85
CA ARG A 291 6.11 -5.95 -17.59
C ARG A 291 6.81 -4.64 -17.91
N THR A 292 6.07 -3.53 -17.94
CA THR A 292 6.61 -2.20 -18.21
C THR A 292 6.98 -1.43 -16.94
N LEU A 293 6.79 -2.00 -15.74
CA LEU A 293 7.30 -1.44 -14.49
C LEU A 293 8.77 -1.81 -14.33
N GLY A 294 9.54 -0.94 -13.66
CA GLY A 294 10.86 -1.30 -13.18
C GLY A 294 10.81 -2.44 -12.17
N GLY A 295 11.92 -3.17 -12.02
CA GLY A 295 12.05 -4.20 -11.01
C GLY A 295 11.97 -3.62 -9.59
N PRO A 296 11.88 -4.48 -8.55
CA PRO A 296 12.00 -4.01 -7.17
C PRO A 296 13.36 -3.37 -6.92
N ALA A 297 13.39 -2.13 -6.42
CA ALA A 297 14.65 -1.46 -6.08
C ALA A 297 15.19 -1.93 -4.72
N THR A 298 16.51 -1.87 -4.58
CA THR A 298 17.20 -1.84 -3.27
C THR A 298 17.69 -0.43 -3.07
N LEU A 299 17.35 0.22 -1.95
CA LEU A 299 17.66 1.63 -1.76
C LEU A 299 18.98 1.84 -1.05
N ASP A 300 19.83 2.69 -1.63
CA ASP A 300 20.97 3.30 -0.95
C ASP A 300 20.54 4.56 -0.15
N ASP A 301 21.48 5.16 0.58
CA ASP A 301 21.19 6.36 1.38
C ASP A 301 20.74 7.56 0.53
N ALA A 302 21.23 7.68 -0.69
CA ALA A 302 20.87 8.76 -1.60
C ALA A 302 19.43 8.58 -2.11
N ASP A 303 19.01 7.35 -2.41
CA ASP A 303 17.63 6.99 -2.70
C ASP A 303 16.70 7.28 -1.53
N ARG A 304 17.08 6.87 -0.32
CA ARG A 304 16.29 7.16 0.90
C ARG A 304 16.11 8.66 1.10
N LYS A 305 17.16 9.45 0.88
CA LYS A 305 17.08 10.92 0.94
C LYS A 305 16.14 11.51 -0.12
N ARG A 306 16.17 10.99 -1.36
CA ARG A 306 15.23 11.41 -2.42
C ARG A 306 13.78 11.13 -2.04
N TRP A 307 13.49 9.94 -1.52
CA TRP A 307 12.17 9.59 -1.01
C TRP A 307 11.73 10.52 0.12
N LEU A 308 12.60 10.78 1.09
CA LEU A 308 12.31 11.69 2.19
C LEU A 308 12.02 13.12 1.71
N GLN A 309 12.79 13.62 0.75
CA GLN A 309 12.61 14.95 0.18
C GLN A 309 11.24 15.08 -0.51
N ALA A 310 10.86 14.11 -1.35
CA ALA A 310 9.55 14.12 -1.99
C ALA A 310 8.41 13.95 -0.98
N TRP A 311 8.58 13.06 0.00
CA TRP A 311 7.57 12.79 1.02
C TRP A 311 7.26 14.00 1.90
N SER A 312 8.29 14.74 2.32
CA SER A 312 8.17 15.83 3.30
C SER A 312 7.18 16.93 2.90
N GLY A 313 6.98 17.18 1.59
CA GLY A 313 6.00 18.15 1.08
C GLY A 313 4.67 17.55 0.63
N THR A 314 4.52 16.22 0.67
CA THR A 314 3.40 15.52 0.00
C THR A 314 2.05 15.85 0.63
N ALA A 315 1.96 15.94 1.95
CA ALA A 315 0.70 16.29 2.63
C ALA A 315 0.22 17.70 2.25
N ALA A 316 1.13 18.68 2.20
CA ALA A 316 0.79 20.03 1.76
C ALA A 316 0.37 20.04 0.28
N ALA A 317 1.07 19.30 -0.57
CA ALA A 317 0.71 19.19 -1.99
C ALA A 317 -0.65 18.50 -2.22
N LEU A 318 -0.99 17.46 -1.45
CA LEU A 318 -2.33 16.85 -1.49
C LEU A 318 -3.41 17.85 -1.09
N ARG A 319 -3.15 18.64 -0.04
CA ARG A 319 -4.11 19.62 0.49
C ARG A 319 -4.48 20.72 -0.52
N THR A 320 -3.57 21.10 -1.42
CA THR A 320 -3.91 22.06 -2.50
C THR A 320 -4.92 21.49 -3.49
N GLY A 321 -5.04 20.17 -3.58
CA GLY A 321 -6.10 19.49 -4.32
C GLY A 321 -7.37 19.20 -3.51
N GLY A 322 -7.47 19.68 -2.26
CA GLY A 322 -8.60 19.51 -1.35
C GLY A 322 -8.29 18.59 -0.15
N GLU A 323 -8.89 18.89 1.00
CA GLU A 323 -8.73 18.12 2.26
C GLU A 323 -9.07 16.63 2.12
N GLN A 324 -10.01 16.32 1.22
CA GLN A 324 -10.41 14.96 0.93
C GLN A 324 -9.26 14.12 0.35
N ARG A 325 -8.28 14.70 -0.36
CA ARG A 325 -7.10 13.98 -0.88
C ARG A 325 -6.13 13.58 0.23
N VAL A 326 -6.03 14.39 1.28
CA VAL A 326 -5.27 14.03 2.49
C VAL A 326 -6.01 12.93 3.24
N THR A 327 -7.34 13.03 3.38
CA THR A 327 -8.18 12.02 4.04
C THR A 327 -8.04 10.65 3.36
N GLU A 328 -8.10 10.59 2.03
CA GLU A 328 -7.88 9.37 1.26
C GLU A 328 -6.49 8.79 1.48
N ALA A 329 -5.45 9.61 1.41
CA ALA A 329 -4.07 9.15 1.58
C ALA A 329 -3.84 8.59 2.99
N SER A 330 -4.30 9.29 4.02
CA SER A 330 -4.23 8.82 5.41
C SER A 330 -5.05 7.53 5.62
N ALA A 331 -6.22 7.43 5.01
CA ALA A 331 -7.11 6.28 5.20
C ALA A 331 -6.68 5.04 4.41
N LEU A 332 -6.07 5.18 3.22
CA LEU A 332 -5.84 4.06 2.31
C LEU A 332 -4.37 3.68 2.13
N LEU A 333 -3.43 4.63 2.19
CA LEU A 333 -2.01 4.34 1.99
C LEU A 333 -1.44 3.61 3.22
N ARG A 334 -0.74 2.51 3.00
CA ARG A 334 -0.17 1.65 4.06
C ARG A 334 1.31 1.37 3.89
N CYS A 335 1.81 1.34 2.66
CA CYS A 335 3.24 1.32 2.39
C CYS A 335 3.56 1.87 1.00
N LEU A 336 4.81 2.31 0.84
CA LEU A 336 5.43 2.62 -0.44
C LEU A 336 6.37 1.47 -0.81
N VAL A 337 6.27 0.96 -2.03
CA VAL A 337 7.13 -0.09 -2.55
C VAL A 337 8.02 0.53 -3.64
N PRO A 338 9.32 0.73 -3.37
CA PRO A 338 10.21 1.37 -4.32
C PRO A 338 10.46 0.49 -5.56
N LEU A 339 10.32 1.10 -6.74
CA LEU A 339 10.66 0.49 -8.03
C LEU A 339 11.93 1.12 -8.61
N GLU A 340 12.67 0.34 -9.37
CA GLU A 340 13.72 0.84 -10.24
C GLU A 340 13.11 1.77 -11.31
N ARG A 341 13.89 2.73 -11.81
CA ARG A 341 13.46 3.50 -12.98
C ARG A 341 13.53 2.61 -14.22
N PRO A 342 12.48 2.51 -15.03
CA PRO A 342 12.53 1.74 -16.27
C PRO A 342 13.58 2.34 -17.22
N PRO A 343 14.37 1.51 -17.93
CA PRO A 343 15.30 1.99 -18.95
C PRO A 343 14.55 2.79 -20.03
N GLY A 344 15.02 4.00 -20.36
CA GLY A 344 14.45 4.82 -21.44
C GLY A 344 13.33 5.80 -21.03
N ALA A 345 13.07 5.98 -19.74
CA ALA A 345 12.06 6.92 -19.18
C ALA A 345 12.10 8.36 -19.77
N GLY A 346 13.25 8.82 -20.26
CA GLY A 346 13.42 10.15 -20.88
C GLY A 346 13.03 10.27 -22.37
N ALA A 347 12.83 9.16 -23.10
CA ALA A 347 12.54 9.22 -24.55
C ALA A 347 11.04 9.43 -24.86
N ASP A 348 10.17 8.90 -24.00
CA ASP A 348 8.69 8.98 -24.15
C ASP A 348 8.05 10.02 -23.20
N GLY A 349 8.87 10.79 -22.47
CA GLY A 349 8.40 11.77 -21.47
C GLY A 349 7.68 11.16 -20.27
N ARG A 350 7.98 9.90 -19.92
CA ARG A 350 7.49 9.22 -18.71
C ARG A 350 8.62 9.11 -17.70
N ASP A 351 8.91 10.20 -17.01
CA ASP A 351 10.00 10.29 -16.02
C ASP A 351 9.73 9.52 -14.70
N SER A 352 8.57 8.87 -14.59
CA SER A 352 8.18 8.06 -13.42
C SER A 352 7.30 6.87 -13.82
N CYS A 353 7.42 5.79 -13.05
CA CYS A 353 6.52 4.64 -13.12
C CYS A 353 5.86 4.42 -11.76
N SER A 354 4.57 4.11 -11.80
CA SER A 354 3.80 3.76 -10.62
C SER A 354 2.78 2.67 -10.97
N ALA A 355 2.34 1.95 -9.94
CA ALA A 355 1.25 0.99 -10.06
C ALA A 355 0.61 0.67 -8.71
N THR A 356 -0.64 0.24 -8.83
CA THR A 356 -1.43 -0.39 -7.77
C THR A 356 -1.62 -1.86 -8.12
N ARG A 357 -1.57 -2.71 -7.10
CA ARG A 357 -1.88 -4.13 -7.24
C ARG A 357 -3.16 -4.41 -6.50
N HIS A 358 -4.10 -5.07 -7.17
CA HIS A 358 -5.38 -5.47 -6.57
C HIS A 358 -5.15 -6.34 -5.34
N GLU A 359 -4.20 -7.26 -5.40
CA GLU A 359 -3.89 -8.18 -4.30
C GLU A 359 -3.22 -7.49 -3.10
N ALA A 360 -2.66 -6.29 -3.29
CA ALA A 360 -1.90 -5.56 -2.28
C ALA A 360 -2.53 -4.18 -2.00
N PHE A 361 -3.83 -4.16 -1.71
CA PHE A 361 -4.56 -2.94 -1.36
C PHE A 361 -3.83 -2.14 -0.27
N GLY A 362 -3.57 -0.86 -0.55
CA GLY A 362 -2.81 0.06 0.30
C GLY A 362 -1.30 0.13 0.04
N ALA A 363 -0.75 -0.72 -0.84
CA ALA A 363 0.61 -0.56 -1.36
C ALA A 363 0.62 0.33 -2.60
N LEU A 364 1.49 1.34 -2.61
CA LEU A 364 1.80 2.13 -3.79
C LEU A 364 3.20 1.76 -4.28
N LEU A 365 3.27 1.16 -5.46
CA LEU A 365 4.55 0.85 -6.11
C LEU A 365 4.95 2.05 -6.95
N ALA A 366 6.14 2.62 -6.75
CA ALA A 366 6.60 3.73 -7.58
C ALA A 366 8.12 3.84 -7.64
N SER A 367 8.62 4.35 -8.77
CA SER A 367 9.98 4.88 -8.85
C SER A 367 10.09 6.19 -8.06
N PRO A 368 11.28 6.58 -7.56
CA PRO A 368 11.45 7.81 -6.80
C PRO A 368 10.91 9.02 -7.57
N PRO A 369 9.90 9.74 -7.05
CA PRO A 369 9.32 10.91 -7.69
C PRO A 369 10.31 12.08 -7.69
N GLN A 370 10.11 13.04 -8.60
CA GLN A 370 10.97 14.21 -8.71
C GLN A 370 10.82 15.15 -7.50
N ASP A 371 9.58 15.35 -7.05
CA ASP A 371 9.24 16.25 -5.95
C ASP A 371 7.92 15.82 -5.26
N ALA A 372 7.50 16.61 -4.27
CA ALA A 372 6.28 16.38 -3.50
C ALA A 372 4.99 16.49 -4.31
N VAL A 373 4.96 17.33 -5.36
CA VAL A 373 3.77 17.52 -6.20
C VAL A 373 3.59 16.33 -7.12
N ALA A 374 4.68 15.83 -7.70
CA ALA A 374 4.71 14.60 -8.47
C ALA A 374 4.30 13.39 -7.60
N LEU A 375 4.77 13.31 -6.35
CA LEU A 375 4.35 12.26 -5.43
C LEU A 375 2.87 12.37 -5.07
N ALA A 376 2.38 13.56 -4.72
CA ALA A 376 0.95 13.77 -4.42
C ALA A 376 0.05 13.38 -5.61
N ALA A 377 0.41 13.77 -6.84
CA ALA A 377 -0.33 13.35 -8.04
C ALA A 377 -0.27 11.82 -8.25
N THR A 378 0.87 11.18 -7.97
CA THR A 378 0.99 9.72 -8.02
C THR A 378 0.09 9.05 -6.98
N VAL A 379 0.06 9.55 -5.74
CA VAL A 379 -0.84 9.07 -4.68
C VAL A 379 -2.30 9.19 -5.11
N VAL A 380 -2.73 10.34 -5.63
CA VAL A 380 -4.10 10.53 -6.14
C VAL A 380 -4.41 9.50 -7.24
N HIS A 381 -3.52 9.35 -8.23
CA HIS A 381 -3.70 8.41 -9.34
C HIS A 381 -3.89 6.97 -8.85
N GLU A 382 -2.96 6.50 -8.03
CA GLU A 382 -2.91 5.10 -7.58
C GLU A 382 -4.02 4.78 -6.59
N LEU A 383 -4.37 5.71 -5.69
CA LEU A 383 -5.51 5.49 -4.78
C LEU A 383 -6.84 5.39 -5.52
N HIS A 384 -7.02 6.02 -6.68
CA HIS A 384 -8.23 5.83 -7.47
C HIS A 384 -8.30 4.45 -8.10
N HIS A 385 -7.18 3.90 -8.56
CA HIS A 385 -7.11 2.50 -8.95
C HIS A 385 -7.45 1.58 -7.77
N ALA A 386 -6.88 1.84 -6.60
CA ALA A 386 -7.15 1.06 -5.40
C ALA A 386 -8.63 1.10 -4.99
N LYS A 387 -9.25 2.29 -4.95
CA LYS A 387 -10.67 2.48 -4.62
C LYS A 387 -11.57 1.71 -5.57
N LEU A 388 -11.34 1.82 -6.88
CA LEU A 388 -12.18 1.14 -7.86
C LEU A 388 -11.99 -0.37 -7.83
N ALA A 389 -10.77 -0.87 -7.60
CA ALA A 389 -10.53 -2.30 -7.40
C ALA A 389 -11.27 -2.83 -6.17
N ALA A 390 -11.18 -2.15 -5.03
CA ALA A 390 -11.89 -2.53 -3.80
C ALA A 390 -13.42 -2.42 -3.94
N LEU A 391 -13.92 -1.44 -4.70
CA LEU A 391 -15.34 -1.37 -5.03
C LEU A 391 -15.78 -2.55 -5.92
N GLY A 392 -15.00 -2.90 -6.93
CA GLY A 392 -15.28 -4.02 -7.83
C GLY A 392 -15.31 -5.39 -7.13
N ASP A 393 -14.60 -5.51 -6.01
CA ASP A 393 -14.65 -6.66 -5.12
C ASP A 393 -15.98 -6.77 -4.34
N LEU A 394 -16.59 -5.64 -4.02
CA LEU A 394 -17.85 -5.54 -3.27
C LEU A 394 -19.08 -5.66 -4.18
N VAL A 395 -19.00 -5.11 -5.40
CA VAL A 395 -20.12 -5.07 -6.33
C VAL A 395 -19.64 -5.16 -7.78
N THR A 396 -20.32 -5.97 -8.58
CA THR A 396 -20.06 -6.03 -10.02
C THR A 396 -20.57 -4.78 -10.71
N LEU A 397 -19.67 -3.99 -11.31
CA LEU A 397 -20.01 -2.75 -12.03
C LEU A 397 -20.35 -2.98 -13.51
N HIS A 398 -19.81 -4.01 -14.14
CA HIS A 398 -20.09 -4.31 -15.54
C HIS A 398 -19.89 -5.80 -15.87
N HIS A 399 -20.46 -6.22 -16.98
CA HIS A 399 -20.29 -7.56 -17.57
C HIS A 399 -19.47 -7.54 -18.88
N ALA A 400 -18.90 -6.39 -19.24
CA ALA A 400 -18.11 -6.25 -20.46
C ALA A 400 -16.94 -7.23 -20.53
N GLY A 401 -16.74 -7.83 -21.71
CA GLY A 401 -15.67 -8.79 -21.97
C GLY A 401 -14.25 -8.19 -21.95
N SER A 402 -13.26 -9.07 -22.07
CA SER A 402 -11.83 -8.71 -22.04
C SER A 402 -11.27 -8.20 -23.37
N GLU A 403 -12.12 -8.06 -24.39
CA GLU A 403 -11.72 -7.62 -25.73
C GLU A 403 -11.16 -6.19 -25.72
N ALA A 404 -9.94 -6.02 -26.23
CA ALA A 404 -9.28 -4.74 -26.29
C ALA A 404 -9.69 -3.96 -27.55
N ARG A 405 -10.66 -3.04 -27.41
CA ARG A 405 -11.19 -2.24 -28.53
C ARG A 405 -11.28 -0.74 -28.27
N TYR A 406 -11.19 -0.32 -27.01
CA TYR A 406 -11.44 1.06 -26.65
C TYR A 406 -10.20 1.94 -26.80
N PHE A 407 -10.40 3.15 -27.32
CA PHE A 407 -9.37 4.19 -27.40
C PHE A 407 -9.15 4.83 -26.02
N ALA A 408 -7.88 4.98 -25.63
CA ALA A 408 -7.47 5.72 -24.43
C ALA A 408 -6.31 6.66 -24.78
N PRO A 409 -6.46 7.99 -24.66
CA PRO A 409 -5.44 8.95 -25.09
C PRO A 409 -4.04 8.81 -24.45
N TRP A 410 -3.95 8.15 -23.30
CA TRP A 410 -2.70 7.93 -22.55
C TRP A 410 -1.99 6.61 -22.88
N LYS A 411 -2.55 5.79 -23.79
CA LYS A 411 -1.96 4.50 -24.20
C LYS A 411 -2.12 4.27 -25.71
N THR A 412 -1.09 3.68 -26.32
CA THR A 412 -1.06 3.43 -27.77
C THR A 412 -1.86 2.21 -28.19
N ALA A 413 -1.94 1.18 -27.33
CA ALA A 413 -2.71 -0.04 -27.58
C ALA A 413 -4.19 0.14 -27.20
N PRO A 414 -5.13 -0.51 -27.91
CA PRO A 414 -6.53 -0.59 -27.50
C PRO A 414 -6.68 -1.15 -26.09
N ARG A 415 -7.75 -0.76 -25.41
CA ARG A 415 -8.01 -1.13 -24.02
C ARG A 415 -9.26 -2.01 -23.93
N PRO A 416 -9.26 -3.05 -23.07
CA PRO A 416 -10.48 -3.66 -22.57
C PRO A 416 -11.32 -2.65 -21.80
N TYR A 417 -12.63 -2.91 -21.63
CA TYR A 417 -13.55 -2.00 -20.95
C TYR A 417 -13.09 -1.67 -19.52
N ASP A 418 -12.81 -2.69 -18.71
CA ASP A 418 -12.31 -2.56 -17.34
C ASP A 418 -11.06 -1.65 -17.28
N SER A 419 -10.12 -1.88 -18.19
CA SER A 419 -8.89 -1.09 -18.30
C SER A 419 -9.11 0.35 -18.78
N LEU A 420 -10.21 0.63 -19.47
CA LEU A 420 -10.63 1.99 -19.82
C LEU A 420 -11.29 2.65 -18.61
N LEU A 421 -12.22 1.98 -17.93
CA LEU A 421 -12.91 2.46 -16.72
C LEU A 421 -11.91 2.87 -15.65
N GLN A 422 -10.95 1.98 -15.35
CA GLN A 422 -9.83 2.26 -14.44
C GLN A 422 -9.07 3.53 -14.81
N GLY A 423 -8.73 3.69 -16.10
CA GLY A 423 -7.99 4.85 -16.57
C GLY A 423 -8.81 6.14 -16.51
N VAL A 424 -10.06 6.13 -16.97
CA VAL A 424 -10.93 7.32 -16.91
C VAL A 424 -11.15 7.76 -15.47
N TYR A 425 -11.37 6.83 -14.55
CA TYR A 425 -11.57 7.14 -13.13
C TYR A 425 -10.36 7.81 -12.49
N SER A 426 -9.14 7.28 -12.71
CA SER A 426 -7.91 7.90 -12.16
C SER A 426 -7.57 9.24 -12.83
N HIS A 427 -7.85 9.39 -14.12
CA HIS A 427 -7.60 10.65 -14.84
C HIS A 427 -8.62 11.74 -14.48
N LEU A 428 -9.87 11.37 -14.19
CA LEU A 428 -10.88 12.28 -13.69
C LEU A 428 -10.47 12.88 -12.34
N ALA A 429 -9.99 12.05 -11.41
CA ALA A 429 -9.48 12.51 -10.12
C ALA A 429 -8.29 13.45 -10.25
N LEU A 430 -7.39 13.17 -11.19
CA LEU A 430 -6.26 14.05 -11.49
C LEU A 430 -6.70 15.37 -12.12
N ALA A 431 -7.71 15.35 -13.00
CA ALA A 431 -8.29 16.58 -13.53
C ALA A 431 -8.84 17.44 -12.39
N GLU A 432 -9.56 16.86 -11.43
CA GLU A 432 -10.09 17.59 -10.27
C GLU A 432 -8.96 18.12 -9.36
N TYR A 433 -8.01 17.26 -9.00
CA TYR A 433 -6.87 17.62 -8.15
C TYR A 433 -6.11 18.83 -8.70
N PHE A 434 -5.79 18.81 -10.00
CA PHE A 434 -5.05 19.90 -10.62
C PHE A 434 -5.90 21.16 -10.82
N GLN A 435 -7.22 21.05 -11.01
CA GLN A 435 -8.12 22.21 -11.04
C GLN A 435 -8.11 22.94 -9.69
N ARG A 436 -8.38 22.19 -8.61
CA ARG A 436 -8.41 22.73 -7.25
C ARG A 436 -7.07 23.37 -6.89
N ARG A 437 -5.97 22.70 -7.22
CA ARG A 437 -4.62 23.25 -7.04
C ARG A 437 -4.44 24.56 -7.80
N ALA A 438 -4.80 24.60 -9.08
CA ALA A 438 -4.63 25.80 -9.91
C ALA A 438 -5.41 27.01 -9.36
N LEU A 439 -6.56 26.77 -8.74
CA LEU A 439 -7.40 27.81 -8.13
C LEU A 439 -6.82 28.40 -6.83
N VAL A 440 -5.95 27.66 -6.11
CA VAL A 440 -5.44 28.07 -4.78
C VAL A 440 -3.95 28.38 -4.75
N THR A 441 -3.21 28.08 -5.83
CA THR A 441 -1.78 28.39 -5.94
C THR A 441 -1.54 29.60 -6.85
N PRO A 442 -0.52 30.43 -6.60
CA PRO A 442 -0.13 31.52 -7.51
C PRO A 442 0.71 31.01 -8.70
N PRO A 443 0.88 31.81 -9.78
CA PRO A 443 1.88 31.53 -10.82
C PRO A 443 3.31 31.46 -10.25
N PRO A 444 4.20 30.63 -10.80
CA PRO A 444 4.03 29.77 -11.99
C PRO A 444 3.32 28.42 -11.70
N ASP A 445 3.11 28.05 -10.44
CA ASP A 445 2.50 26.76 -10.06
C ASP A 445 1.07 26.62 -10.58
N ALA A 446 0.31 27.72 -10.59
CA ALA A 446 -1.03 27.77 -11.18
C ALA A 446 -1.04 27.41 -12.67
N GLU A 447 -0.06 27.90 -13.43
CA GLU A 447 0.04 27.66 -14.88
C GLU A 447 0.36 26.20 -15.17
N TYR A 448 1.27 25.61 -14.38
CA TYR A 448 1.53 24.18 -14.45
C TYR A 448 0.27 23.37 -14.12
N ALA A 449 -0.43 23.71 -13.05
CA ALA A 449 -1.65 23.02 -12.63
C ALA A 449 -2.77 23.14 -13.68
N TRP A 450 -2.98 24.32 -14.28
CA TRP A 450 -3.93 24.52 -15.37
C TRP A 450 -3.62 23.68 -16.61
N SER A 451 -2.33 23.62 -16.99
CA SER A 451 -1.87 22.75 -18.09
C SER A 451 -2.18 21.27 -17.82
N ARG A 452 -1.91 20.79 -16.60
CA ARG A 452 -2.23 19.41 -16.19
C ARG A 452 -3.72 19.14 -16.16
N HIS A 453 -4.51 20.03 -15.56
CA HIS A 453 -5.97 19.93 -15.53
C HIS A 453 -6.56 19.85 -16.95
N ALA A 454 -6.20 20.80 -17.83
CA ALA A 454 -6.68 20.84 -19.22
C ALA A 454 -6.36 19.54 -19.96
N ARG A 455 -5.13 19.02 -19.79
CA ARG A 455 -4.71 17.74 -20.37
C ARG A 455 -5.58 16.59 -19.89
N TYR A 456 -5.70 16.38 -18.59
CA TYR A 456 -6.46 15.25 -18.05
C TYR A 456 -7.95 15.35 -18.37
N ARG A 457 -8.53 16.55 -18.28
CA ARG A 457 -9.93 16.80 -18.65
C ARG A 457 -10.18 16.48 -20.12
N ALA A 458 -9.31 16.89 -21.04
CA ALA A 458 -9.43 16.55 -22.47
C ALA A 458 -9.28 15.04 -22.72
N GLN A 459 -8.42 14.35 -21.97
CA GLN A 459 -8.25 12.91 -22.07
C GLN A 459 -9.50 12.15 -21.60
N VAL A 460 -10.09 12.57 -20.48
CA VAL A 460 -11.36 12.03 -19.96
C VAL A 460 -12.49 12.26 -20.96
N ALA A 461 -12.60 13.48 -21.51
CA ALA A 461 -13.61 13.83 -22.52
C ALA A 461 -13.63 12.88 -23.72
N ALA A 462 -12.46 12.41 -24.16
CA ALA A 462 -12.34 11.54 -25.32
C ALA A 462 -12.61 10.05 -25.02
N ALA A 463 -12.65 9.64 -23.76
CA ALA A 463 -12.76 8.25 -23.33
C ALA A 463 -14.06 7.94 -22.57
N LEU A 464 -14.54 8.87 -21.75
CA LEU A 464 -15.75 8.73 -20.94
C LEU A 464 -17.02 8.38 -21.75
N PRO A 465 -17.28 8.95 -22.95
CA PRO A 465 -18.49 8.61 -23.72
C PRO A 465 -18.61 7.12 -24.04
N ALA A 466 -17.49 6.42 -24.24
CA ALA A 466 -17.50 4.98 -24.49
C ALA A 466 -17.90 4.16 -23.25
N LEU A 467 -17.65 4.68 -22.05
CA LEU A 467 -18.10 4.05 -20.80
C LEU A 467 -19.60 4.26 -20.62
N VAL A 468 -20.07 5.50 -20.80
CA VAL A 468 -21.48 5.90 -20.65
C VAL A 468 -22.38 5.16 -21.65
N ALA A 469 -21.93 4.99 -22.89
CA ALA A 469 -22.70 4.32 -23.94
C ALA A 469 -22.70 2.79 -23.83
N SER A 470 -22.00 2.20 -22.85
CA SER A 470 -21.87 0.76 -22.74
C SER A 470 -23.17 0.10 -22.27
N PRO A 471 -23.72 -0.87 -23.02
CA PRO A 471 -24.88 -1.65 -22.58
C PRO A 471 -24.52 -2.66 -21.48
N ASP A 472 -23.22 -2.89 -21.25
CA ASP A 472 -22.72 -3.92 -20.33
C ASP A 472 -22.65 -3.46 -18.87
N LEU A 473 -23.07 -2.23 -18.56
CA LEU A 473 -23.10 -1.70 -17.19
C LEU A 473 -24.21 -2.36 -16.36
N THR A 474 -23.89 -2.74 -15.12
CA THR A 474 -24.91 -3.13 -14.14
C THR A 474 -25.63 -1.88 -13.61
N VAL A 475 -26.71 -2.04 -12.83
CA VAL A 475 -27.38 -0.88 -12.20
C VAL A 475 -26.42 -0.07 -11.30
N PRO A 476 -25.63 -0.70 -10.40
CA PRO A 476 -24.59 0.02 -9.65
C PRO A 476 -23.52 0.66 -10.55
N GLY A 477 -23.09 -0.04 -11.60
CA GLY A 477 -22.10 0.50 -12.54
C GLY A 477 -22.60 1.70 -13.32
N ARG A 478 -23.87 1.70 -13.73
CA ARG A 478 -24.51 2.83 -14.39
C ARG A 478 -24.52 4.05 -13.48
N ARG A 479 -24.95 3.89 -12.22
CA ARG A 479 -24.90 4.98 -11.23
C ARG A 479 -23.48 5.52 -11.04
N PHE A 480 -22.51 4.63 -10.89
CA PHE A 480 -21.10 5.03 -10.73
C PHE A 480 -20.58 5.83 -11.94
N VAL A 481 -20.84 5.37 -13.17
CA VAL A 481 -20.42 6.07 -14.39
C VAL A 481 -21.18 7.37 -14.63
N ASP A 482 -22.47 7.43 -14.27
CA ASP A 482 -23.25 8.67 -14.33
C ASP A 482 -22.69 9.73 -13.36
N GLU A 483 -22.25 9.32 -12.17
CA GLU A 483 -21.60 10.23 -11.21
C GLU A 483 -20.20 10.68 -11.67
N MET A 484 -19.46 9.81 -12.38
CA MET A 484 -18.23 10.23 -13.06
C MET A 484 -18.51 11.28 -14.13
N ALA A 485 -19.59 11.13 -14.90
CA ALA A 485 -20.00 12.11 -15.89
C ALA A 485 -20.44 13.43 -15.25
N ALA A 486 -21.24 13.38 -14.19
CA ALA A 486 -21.62 14.56 -13.42
C ALA A 486 -20.40 15.29 -12.85
N ALA A 487 -19.42 14.55 -12.31
CA ALA A 487 -18.17 15.13 -11.81
C ALA A 487 -17.34 15.79 -12.93
N TYR A 488 -17.29 15.18 -14.12
CA TYR A 488 -16.63 15.76 -15.28
C TYR A 488 -17.30 17.08 -15.73
N GLU A 489 -18.64 17.13 -15.74
CA GLU A 489 -19.39 18.33 -16.13
C GLU A 489 -19.23 19.47 -15.13
N ARG A 490 -19.25 19.20 -13.81
CA ARG A 490 -19.01 20.21 -12.76
C ARG A 490 -17.70 20.98 -12.94
N MET A 491 -16.67 20.34 -13.51
CA MET A 491 -15.39 21.03 -13.79
C MET A 491 -15.54 22.19 -14.79
N ALA A 492 -16.63 22.26 -15.57
CA ALA A 492 -16.88 23.36 -16.49
C ALA A 492 -17.20 24.69 -15.78
N GLU A 493 -17.54 24.67 -14.47
CA GLU A 493 -17.77 25.86 -13.67
C GLU A 493 -16.51 26.73 -13.53
N HIS A 494 -15.33 26.11 -13.53
CA HIS A 494 -14.03 26.77 -13.40
C HIS A 494 -13.08 26.34 -14.53
N PRO A 495 -13.33 26.78 -15.77
CA PRO A 495 -12.61 26.26 -16.93
C PRO A 495 -11.13 26.69 -16.92
N ALA A 496 -10.27 25.83 -17.47
CA ALA A 496 -8.87 26.19 -17.71
C ALA A 496 -8.77 27.38 -18.69
N PRO A 497 -7.71 28.20 -18.61
CA PRO A 497 -7.40 29.18 -19.63
C PRO A 497 -7.40 28.58 -21.04
N ARG A 498 -7.84 29.38 -22.02
CA ARG A 498 -8.09 28.92 -23.41
C ARG A 498 -6.88 28.25 -24.04
N ASP A 499 -5.69 28.79 -23.84
CA ASP A 499 -4.47 28.28 -24.46
C ASP A 499 -4.11 26.87 -23.99
N HIS A 500 -4.27 26.57 -22.70
CA HIS A 500 -4.07 25.22 -22.16
C HIS A 500 -5.10 24.25 -22.72
N THR A 501 -6.36 24.68 -22.84
CA THR A 501 -7.46 23.88 -23.42
C THR A 501 -7.19 23.52 -24.87
N VAL A 502 -6.81 24.49 -25.71
CA VAL A 502 -6.50 24.28 -27.13
C VAL A 502 -5.33 23.30 -27.30
N ARG A 503 -4.27 23.46 -26.52
CA ARG A 503 -3.11 22.54 -26.54
C ARG A 503 -3.50 21.12 -26.14
N ALA A 504 -4.30 20.97 -25.10
CA ALA A 504 -4.79 19.66 -24.64
C ALA A 504 -5.66 18.95 -25.68
N GLN A 505 -6.57 19.69 -26.33
CA GLN A 505 -7.43 19.16 -27.40
C GLN A 505 -6.60 18.75 -28.63
N ALA A 506 -5.61 19.56 -29.03
CA ALA A 506 -4.70 19.23 -30.12
C ALA A 506 -3.92 17.94 -29.84
N TYR A 507 -3.41 17.78 -28.61
CA TYR A 507 -2.74 16.55 -28.18
C TYR A 507 -3.64 15.31 -28.31
N VAL A 508 -4.88 15.38 -27.82
CA VAL A 508 -5.82 14.25 -27.89
C VAL A 508 -6.24 13.94 -29.34
N LYS A 509 -6.44 14.96 -30.17
CA LYS A 509 -6.74 14.79 -31.61
C LYS A 509 -5.60 14.07 -32.33
N ALA A 510 -4.35 14.47 -32.07
CA ALA A 510 -3.17 13.81 -32.61
C ALA A 510 -3.06 12.35 -32.14
N ALA A 511 -3.26 12.09 -30.85
CA ALA A 511 -3.26 10.74 -30.29
C ALA A 511 -4.33 9.84 -30.94
N ARG A 512 -5.55 10.37 -31.17
CA ARG A 512 -6.64 9.65 -31.84
C ARG A 512 -6.32 9.35 -33.31
N ALA A 513 -5.73 10.30 -34.03
CA ALA A 513 -5.32 10.10 -35.42
C ALA A 513 -4.28 8.97 -35.53
N LEU A 514 -3.23 9.01 -34.69
CA LEU A 514 -2.20 7.97 -34.64
C LEU A 514 -2.76 6.60 -34.25
N TRP A 515 -3.66 6.56 -33.27
CA TRP A 515 -4.32 5.31 -32.87
C TRP A 515 -5.17 4.74 -34.01
N THR A 516 -5.95 5.58 -34.66
CA THR A 516 -6.80 5.16 -35.80
C THR A 516 -5.94 4.63 -36.95
N GLN A 517 -4.86 5.31 -37.30
CA GLN A 517 -3.92 4.84 -38.33
C GLN A 517 -3.34 3.47 -38.00
N ARG A 518 -3.00 3.22 -36.73
CA ARG A 518 -2.41 1.95 -36.28
C ARG A 518 -3.40 0.79 -36.23
N HIS A 519 -4.66 1.06 -35.89
CA HIS A 519 -5.65 0.02 -35.56
C HIS A 519 -6.85 -0.06 -36.54
N ALA A 520 -6.91 0.80 -37.55
CA ALA A 520 -7.95 0.77 -38.60
C ALA A 520 -8.11 -0.59 -39.32
N PRO A 521 -7.07 -1.41 -39.54
CA PRO A 521 -7.23 -2.73 -40.16
C PRO A 521 -7.87 -3.80 -39.25
N ALA A 522 -7.99 -3.55 -37.94
CA ALA A 522 -8.29 -4.59 -36.92
C ALA A 522 -9.61 -4.38 -36.15
N LEU A 523 -10.38 -3.32 -36.42
CA LEU A 523 -11.66 -3.07 -35.76
C LEU A 523 -12.82 -3.44 -36.72
N PRO A 524 -13.80 -4.25 -36.28
CA PRO A 524 -14.95 -4.58 -37.12
C PRO A 524 -15.70 -3.31 -37.51
N ARG A 525 -15.99 -3.15 -38.81
CA ARG A 525 -16.79 -2.03 -39.31
C ARG A 525 -18.18 -2.08 -38.65
N PRO A 526 -18.76 -0.94 -38.23
CA PRO A 526 -20.14 -0.92 -37.76
C PRO A 526 -21.06 -1.45 -38.88
N LYS A 527 -21.98 -2.36 -38.52
CA LYS A 527 -23.07 -2.74 -39.41
C LYS A 527 -23.92 -1.49 -39.63
N GLY A 528 -24.10 -1.12 -40.90
CA GLY A 528 -24.82 0.08 -41.34
C GLY A 528 -26.32 -0.01 -41.15
#